data_AF-A0A7S1VIA5-F1
#
_entry.id   AF-A0A7S1VIA5-F1
#
_cell.length_a   1.000
_cell.length_b   1.000
_cell.length_c   1.000
_cell.angle_alpha   90.00
_cell.angle_beta   90.00
_cell.angle_gamma   90.00
#
_symmetry.space_group_name_H-M   'P 1'
#
loop_
_entity.id
_entity.type
_entity.pdbx_description
1 polymer ?
#
loop_
_entity_poly.entity_id
_entity_poly.type
_entity_poly.pdbx_seq_one_letter_code
_entity_poly.pdbx_strand_id
1 'polypeptide(L)'
;FGLALFMALASETTIRRGLMLVGIYRDNEVEANQEHVLNTYLFPELEEKRCDVTRIVLRNLDLKALNEIVSTLVDMEPETTLELSEVVLAKTHGNVFFSL
;
A
#
# COMPACT_ATOMS: atom_id res chain seq x y z
N PHE A 1 10.93 13.25 -13.37
CA PHE A 1 10.18 13.09 -14.64
C PHE A 1 8.79 12.48 -14.40
N GLY A 2 8.65 11.37 -13.64
CA GLY A 2 7.34 10.74 -13.39
C GLY A 2 6.33 11.55 -12.55
N LEU A 3 6.79 12.23 -11.49
CA LEU A 3 5.90 12.94 -10.56
C LEU A 3 5.13 14.12 -11.22
N ALA A 4 5.79 14.84 -12.12
CA ALA A 4 5.19 15.96 -12.85
C ALA A 4 4.04 15.49 -13.77
N LEU A 5 4.22 14.34 -14.44
CA LEU A 5 3.17 13.72 -15.24
C LEU A 5 2.01 13.26 -14.35
N PHE A 6 2.31 12.62 -13.22
CA PHE A 6 1.28 12.20 -12.26
C PHE A 6 0.44 13.38 -11.81
N MET A 7 1.07 14.51 -11.43
CA MET A 7 0.36 15.73 -11.04
C MET A 7 -0.47 16.34 -12.17
N ALA A 8 0.07 16.38 -13.38
CA ALA A 8 -0.68 16.87 -14.54
C ALA A 8 -1.95 16.05 -14.76
N LEU A 9 -1.86 14.72 -14.67
CA LEU A 9 -3.00 13.82 -14.82
C LEU A 9 -3.99 13.91 -13.64
N ALA A 10 -3.49 14.02 -12.41
CA ALA A 10 -4.32 14.08 -11.21
C ALA A 10 -5.16 15.36 -11.13
N SER A 11 -4.61 16.47 -11.65
CA SER A 11 -5.28 17.76 -11.66
C SER A 11 -6.15 18.03 -12.90
N GLU A 12 -6.13 17.14 -13.88
CA GLU A 12 -6.88 17.32 -15.12
C GLU A 12 -8.38 17.13 -14.89
N THR A 13 -9.16 18.17 -15.17
CA THR A 13 -10.60 18.19 -14.89
C THR A 13 -11.45 17.68 -16.05
N THR A 14 -10.88 17.65 -17.26
CA THR A 14 -11.59 17.28 -18.49
C THR A 14 -11.73 15.76 -18.65
N ILE A 15 -10.78 14.98 -18.12
CA ILE A 15 -10.69 13.50 -18.26
C ILE A 15 -11.40 12.76 -17.10
N ARG A 16 -12.09 13.48 -16.21
CA ARG A 16 -12.65 12.95 -14.93
C ARG A 16 -13.55 11.71 -15.05
N ARG A 17 -14.04 11.37 -16.25
CA ARG A 17 -14.84 10.16 -16.49
C ARG A 17 -14.01 9.11 -17.22
N GLY A 18 -13.19 8.36 -16.47
CA GLY A 18 -12.51 7.17 -17.00
C GLY A 18 -11.06 6.97 -16.54
N LEU A 19 -10.49 7.92 -15.80
CA LEU A 19 -9.12 7.82 -15.28
C LEU A 19 -9.11 7.70 -13.76
N MET A 20 -8.49 6.64 -13.26
CA MET A 20 -8.13 6.46 -11.85
C MET A 20 -6.62 6.35 -11.76
N LEU A 21 -6.00 7.18 -10.91
CA LEU A 21 -4.58 7.14 -10.66
C LEU A 21 -4.32 6.44 -9.33
N VAL A 22 -3.48 5.41 -9.35
CA VAL A 22 -3.05 4.69 -8.15
C VAL A 22 -1.54 4.84 -8.02
N GLY A 23 -1.11 5.35 -6.88
CA GLY A 23 0.30 5.46 -6.51
C GLY A 23 0.58 4.62 -5.28
N ILE A 24 1.77 4.03 -5.23
CA ILE A 24 2.28 3.33 -4.05
C ILE A 24 3.62 3.92 -3.67
N TYR A 25 3.88 4.02 -2.37
CA TYR A 25 5.15 4.46 -1.81
C TYR A 25 5.40 3.72 -0.50
N ARG A 26 6.66 3.69 -0.04
CA ARG A 26 7.01 3.15 1.26
C ARG A 26 6.95 4.25 2.30
N ASP A 27 6.08 4.08 3.29
CA ASP A 27 5.87 5.04 4.37
C ASP A 27 7.16 5.36 5.11
N ASN A 28 7.96 4.36 5.46
CA ASN A 28 9.21 4.53 6.19
C ASN A 28 10.26 5.41 5.46
N GLU A 29 10.27 5.43 4.12
CA GLU A 29 11.16 6.28 3.33
C GLU A 29 10.66 7.73 3.26
N VAL A 30 9.34 7.90 3.28
CA VAL A 30 8.68 9.20 3.12
C VAL A 30 8.49 9.92 4.45
N GLU A 31 8.09 9.21 5.50
CA GLU A 31 7.88 9.79 6.83
C GLU A 31 9.20 10.14 7.53
N ALA A 32 10.24 9.32 7.34
CA ALA A 32 11.57 9.57 7.89
C ALA A 32 12.26 10.80 7.26
N ASN A 33 11.81 11.24 6.09
CA ASN A 33 12.36 12.38 5.38
C ASN A 33 11.27 13.43 5.11
N GLN A 34 11.17 14.44 5.96
CA GLN A 34 10.22 15.54 5.78
C GLN A 34 10.47 16.34 4.49
N GLU A 35 11.69 16.30 3.95
CA GLU A 35 12.05 16.95 2.67
C GLU A 35 11.69 16.07 1.44
N HIS A 36 11.15 14.87 1.66
CA HIS A 36 10.75 13.98 0.57
C HIS A 36 9.74 14.67 -0.35
N VAL A 37 9.92 14.54 -1.67
CA VAL A 37 9.13 15.25 -2.70
C VAL A 37 7.62 15.00 -2.60
N LEU A 38 7.21 13.86 -2.04
CA LEU A 38 5.80 13.56 -1.79
C LEU A 38 5.22 14.48 -0.70
N ASN A 39 5.97 14.74 0.36
CA ASN A 39 5.55 15.60 1.47
C ASN A 39 5.64 17.08 1.09
N THR A 40 6.72 17.49 0.42
CA THR A 40 6.99 18.90 0.12
C THR A 40 6.26 19.42 -1.11
N TYR A 41 5.83 18.55 -2.02
CA TYR A 41 5.23 18.96 -3.28
C TYR A 41 3.94 18.19 -3.63
N LEU A 42 3.98 16.86 -3.72
CA LEU A 42 2.83 16.09 -4.23
C LEU A 42 1.57 16.26 -3.36
N PHE A 43 1.66 15.97 -2.06
CA PHE A 43 0.49 16.02 -1.18
C PHE A 43 -0.09 17.43 -1.04
N PRO A 44 0.72 18.49 -0.83
CA PRO A 44 0.22 19.86 -0.81
C PRO A 44 -0.49 20.26 -2.10
N GLU A 45 0.07 19.93 -3.26
CA GLU A 45 -0.55 20.27 -4.56
C GLU A 45 -1.87 19.53 -4.80
N LEU A 46 -1.96 18.25 -4.41
CA LEU A 46 -3.21 17.49 -4.51
C LEU A 46 -4.31 18.09 -3.63
N GLU A 47 -3.93 18.58 -2.44
CA GLU A 47 -4.83 19.27 -1.52
C GLU A 47 -5.28 20.63 -2.06
N GLU A 48 -4.33 21.46 -2.55
CA GLU A 48 -4.61 22.78 -3.14
C GLU A 48 -5.58 22.67 -4.33
N LYS A 49 -5.35 21.68 -5.20
CA LYS A 49 -6.18 21.43 -6.38
C LYS A 49 -7.47 20.67 -6.08
N ARG A 50 -7.72 20.35 -4.81
CA ARG A 50 -8.91 19.61 -4.34
C ARG A 50 -9.14 18.32 -5.12
N CYS A 51 -8.06 17.57 -5.33
CA CYS A 51 -8.15 16.25 -5.93
C CYS A 51 -8.77 15.27 -4.92
N ASP A 52 -9.67 14.40 -5.37
CA ASP A 52 -10.22 13.34 -4.51
C ASP A 52 -9.15 12.26 -4.30
N VAL A 53 -8.48 12.30 -3.14
CA VAL A 53 -7.41 11.37 -2.78
C VAL A 53 -7.89 10.42 -1.68
N THR A 54 -7.96 9.13 -2.00
CA THR A 54 -8.14 8.07 -0.99
C THR A 54 -6.78 7.53 -0.57
N ARG A 55 -6.44 7.66 0.71
CA ARG A 55 -5.22 7.07 1.28
C ARG A 55 -5.54 5.70 1.86
N ILE A 56 -4.81 4.69 1.38
CA ILE A 56 -4.88 3.31 1.89
C ILE A 56 -3.52 3.01 2.51
N VAL A 57 -3.51 2.71 3.82
CA VAL A 57 -2.30 2.32 4.54
C VAL A 57 -2.19 0.79 4.52
N LEU A 58 -1.16 0.27 3.87
CA LEU A 58 -0.88 -1.16 3.84
C LEU A 58 -0.11 -1.56 5.10
N ARG A 59 -0.77 -2.24 6.03
CA ARG A 59 -0.15 -2.72 7.28
C ARG A 59 0.40 -4.14 7.10
N ASN A 60 1.22 -4.57 8.05
CA ASN A 60 1.61 -5.97 8.18
C ASN A 60 0.36 -6.87 8.32
N LEU A 61 0.48 -8.09 7.80
CA LEU A 61 -0.54 -9.13 7.87
C LEU A 61 -0.81 -9.49 9.34
N ASP A 62 -2.08 -9.58 9.69
CA ASP A 62 -2.49 -10.25 10.92
C ASP A 62 -2.52 -11.77 10.72
N LEU A 63 -2.75 -12.52 11.82
CA LEU A 63 -2.77 -13.97 11.76
C LEU A 63 -3.82 -14.50 10.78
N LYS A 64 -4.98 -13.86 10.71
CA LYS A 64 -6.08 -14.31 9.86
C LYS A 64 -5.72 -14.16 8.38
N ALA A 65 -5.30 -12.96 7.97
CA ALA A 65 -4.88 -12.69 6.59
C ALA A 65 -3.68 -13.55 6.19
N LEU A 66 -2.71 -13.74 7.09
CA LEU A 66 -1.59 -14.63 6.85
C LEU A 66 -2.05 -16.08 6.67
N ASN A 67 -2.96 -16.57 7.51
CA ASN A 67 -3.46 -17.94 7.42
C ASN A 67 -4.29 -18.20 6.15
N GLU A 68 -5.05 -17.21 5.68
CA GLU A 68 -5.73 -17.26 4.38
C GLU A 68 -4.72 -17.41 3.22
N ILE A 69 -3.59 -16.70 3.30
CA ILE A 69 -2.54 -16.81 2.29
C ILE A 69 -1.82 -18.17 2.38
N VAL A 70 -1.44 -18.60 3.58
CA VAL A 70 -0.74 -19.88 3.79
C VAL A 70 -1.61 -21.05 3.34
N SER A 71 -2.88 -21.12 3.75
CA SER A 71 -3.85 -22.15 3.29
C SER A 71 -3.95 -22.22 1.78
N THR A 72 -4.05 -21.06 1.13
CA THR A 72 -4.08 -20.97 -0.33
C THR A 72 -2.78 -21.48 -0.97
N LEU A 73 -1.62 -21.16 -0.41
CA LEU A 73 -0.32 -21.55 -0.97
C LEU A 73 -0.03 -23.05 -0.85
N VAL A 74 -0.49 -23.67 0.24
CA VAL A 74 -0.27 -25.10 0.49
C VAL A 74 -1.44 -26.00 0.09
N ASP A 75 -2.51 -25.41 -0.46
CA ASP A 75 -3.74 -26.09 -0.88
C ASP A 75 -4.37 -26.94 0.23
N MET A 76 -4.53 -26.33 1.41
CA MET A 76 -5.13 -26.97 2.59
C MET A 76 -6.15 -26.04 3.26
N GLU A 77 -7.07 -26.62 4.02
CA GLU A 77 -8.08 -25.83 4.75
C GLU A 77 -7.43 -24.92 5.80
N PRO A 78 -7.95 -23.68 6.02
CA PRO A 78 -7.40 -22.71 6.97
C PRO A 78 -7.22 -23.24 8.39
N GLU A 79 -8.10 -24.13 8.86
CA GLU A 79 -8.00 -24.74 10.19
C GLU A 79 -6.74 -25.61 10.32
N THR A 80 -6.29 -26.22 9.22
CA THR A 80 -5.12 -27.10 9.19
C THR A 80 -3.81 -26.31 9.13
N THR A 81 -3.84 -25.10 8.57
CA THR A 81 -2.65 -24.25 8.41
C THR A 81 -2.43 -23.25 9.53
N LEU A 82 -3.33 -23.20 10.52
CA LEU A 82 -3.28 -22.18 11.57
C LEU A 82 -1.97 -22.21 12.37
N GLU A 83 -1.54 -23.39 12.82
CA GLU A 83 -0.29 -23.54 13.59
C GLU A 83 0.94 -23.14 12.76
N LEU A 84 0.98 -23.48 11.48
CA LEU A 84 2.04 -23.05 10.57
C LEU A 84 2.05 -21.53 10.43
N SER A 85 0.87 -20.93 10.28
CA SER A 85 0.71 -19.49 10.15
C SER A 85 1.13 -18.73 11.41
N GLU A 86 0.90 -19.28 12.60
CA GLU A 86 1.41 -18.71 13.86
C GLU A 86 2.94 -18.69 13.89
N VAL A 87 3.59 -19.77 13.44
CA VAL A 87 5.05 -19.83 13.34
C VAL A 87 5.59 -18.81 12.33
N VAL A 88 4.98 -18.72 11.15
CA VAL A 88 5.37 -17.73 10.14
C VAL A 88 5.16 -16.31 10.68
N LEU A 89 4.03 -16.02 11.32
CA LEU A 89 3.74 -14.72 11.92
C LEU A 89 4.79 -14.33 12.96
N ALA A 90 5.16 -15.26 13.85
CA ALA A 90 6.15 -15.02 14.88
C ALA A 90 7.56 -14.71 14.32
N LYS A 91 7.90 -15.25 13.14
CA LYS A 91 9.20 -15.01 12.48
C LYS A 91 9.22 -13.72 11.66
N THR A 92 8.12 -13.44 10.97
CA THR A 92 8.04 -12.38 9.97
C THR A 92 7.40 -11.10 10.51
N HIS A 93 6.74 -11.20 11.66
CA HIS A 93 5.92 -10.14 12.26
C HIS A 93 4.85 -9.61 11.29
N GLY A 94 4.36 -10.50 10.42
CA GLY A 94 3.34 -10.18 9.41
C GLY A 94 3.87 -9.39 8.22
N ASN A 95 5.19 -9.19 8.11
CA ASN A 95 5.76 -8.53 6.95
C ASN A 95 5.63 -9.45 5.72
N VAL A 96 4.84 -9.02 4.74
CA VAL A 96 4.53 -9.80 3.53
C VAL A 96 5.77 -10.20 2.72
N PHE A 97 6.83 -9.38 2.74
CA PHE A 97 8.08 -9.69 2.03
C PHE A 97 8.82 -10.89 2.65
N PHE A 98 8.67 -11.11 3.96
CA PHE A 98 9.28 -12.25 4.65
C PHE A 98 8.33 -13.44 4.80
N SER A 99 7.05 -13.26 4.51
CA SER A 99 6.01 -14.29 4.67
C SER A 99 5.80 -15.15 3.42
N LEU A 100 6.36 -14.74 2.28
CA LEU A 100 6.19 -15.33 0.95
C LEU A 100 7.53 -15.59 0.27
#